data_AF-A0A813JSK8-F1
#
_entry.id   AF-A0A813JSK8-F1
#
_cell.length_a   1.000
_cell.length_b   1.000
_cell.length_c   1.000
_cell.angle_alpha   90.00
_cell.angle_beta   90.00
_cell.angle_gamma   90.00
#
_symmetry.space_group_name_H-M   'P 1'
#
loop_
_entity.id
_entity.type
_entity.pdbx_description
1 polymer ?
#
loop_
_entity_poly.entity_id
_entity_poly.type
_entity_poly.pdbx_seq_one_letter_code
_entity_poly.pdbx_strand_id
1 'polypeptide(L)'
;MAAKAGGSSDSDLSVLRSRCDLRSVVLIGSEADAVSDKGVHAVLRLLRRAGVRPKGAQPFVLRGGIEAFARRFGFCMRAEGEDSRRPLGPCPAELLPPRWAQGRGSPKVNARPPALYLGDLRCCTKFTSSREQLPLQALGVPAVVRLSLGQGLEDESQGVLPGLRVMTIPVRLPTSSSAPPAAPSEITVNVSLSQDWSSPVVPVAGAVPAGTSKDSAASSAADLEFELSAAARLLAAGAREACASAMRQTVPCLLVGPGSPLVAALCLSKVMPGPTRSVDELCALVKLRHPSAEFDALALRALQELLGPAKVEVRQSAGQNQPPLRPPLPPGRTAQAEMLCMQLRHRLRGGPQAETSLGTVRTALDKPHDERLRRLKGSNVRVQREVLAHPEAVALLRLAGFTQAEGDLVLPTGASIQALRDVVAGIVASHS
;
A
#
# COMPACT_ATOMS: atom_id res chain seq x y z
N MET A 1 -1.10 21.38 -21.98
CA MET A 1 -1.35 21.72 -23.40
C MET A 1 -2.79 21.40 -23.70
N ALA A 2 -3.57 22.37 -24.15
CA ALA A 2 -4.93 22.15 -24.64
C ALA A 2 -4.87 21.99 -26.17
N ALA A 3 -5.05 20.77 -26.67
CA ALA A 3 -5.22 20.52 -28.09
C ALA A 3 -6.72 20.56 -28.40
N LYS A 4 -7.16 21.50 -29.24
CA LYS A 4 -8.57 21.63 -29.61
C LYS A 4 -8.87 20.63 -30.72
N ALA A 5 -9.88 19.77 -30.53
CA ALA A 5 -10.28 18.78 -31.52
C ALA A 5 -10.97 19.46 -32.72
N GLY A 6 -10.19 19.94 -33.68
CA GLY A 6 -10.72 20.60 -34.88
C GLY A 6 -9.63 20.78 -35.93
N GLY A 7 -9.40 19.74 -36.75
CA GLY A 7 -8.44 19.75 -37.86
C GLY A 7 -7.13 19.02 -37.53
N SER A 8 -7.05 17.72 -37.82
CA SER A 8 -5.83 16.92 -37.64
C SER A 8 -4.84 17.20 -38.78
N SER A 9 -4.05 18.26 -38.68
CA SER A 9 -2.89 18.45 -39.55
C SER A 9 -1.71 17.59 -39.06
N ASP A 10 -0.90 17.05 -39.98
CA ASP A 10 0.31 16.28 -39.65
C ASP A 10 1.30 17.07 -38.76
N SER A 11 1.15 18.39 -38.70
CA SER A 11 1.83 19.26 -37.74
C SER A 11 1.59 18.84 -36.29
N ASP A 12 0.38 18.45 -35.91
CA ASP A 12 0.05 18.09 -34.52
C ASP A 12 0.74 16.78 -34.10
N LEU A 13 0.87 15.84 -35.03
CA LEU A 13 1.61 14.60 -34.81
C LEU A 13 3.10 14.87 -34.60
N SER A 14 3.69 15.79 -35.36
CA SER A 14 5.10 16.18 -35.18
C SER A 14 5.35 16.86 -33.82
N VAL A 15 4.43 17.72 -33.38
CA VAL A 15 4.51 18.40 -32.06
C VAL A 15 4.34 17.43 -30.90
N LEU A 16 3.46 16.43 -31.03
CA LEU A 16 3.30 15.39 -30.01
C LEU A 16 4.53 14.47 -29.95
N ARG A 17 5.11 14.11 -31.10
CA ARG A 17 6.33 13.29 -31.18
C ARG A 17 7.58 14.03 -30.71
N SER A 18 7.68 15.33 -30.93
CA SER A 18 8.81 16.12 -30.41
C SER A 18 8.74 16.32 -28.90
N ARG A 19 7.61 15.99 -28.27
CA ARG A 19 7.37 16.11 -26.82
C ARG A 19 7.23 14.75 -26.12
N CYS A 20 8.04 13.76 -26.50
CA CYS A 20 8.11 12.40 -25.91
C CYS A 20 8.31 12.31 -24.38
N ASP A 21 8.40 13.44 -23.68
CA ASP A 21 8.70 13.53 -22.25
C ASP A 21 7.46 13.71 -21.37
N LEU A 22 6.26 13.74 -21.97
CA LEU A 22 5.02 13.89 -21.21
C LEU A 22 4.91 12.81 -20.14
N ARG A 23 5.02 13.19 -18.86
CA ARG A 23 4.84 12.27 -17.72
C ARG A 23 3.37 11.85 -17.58
N SER A 24 2.45 12.80 -17.75
CA SER A 24 1.01 12.57 -17.63
C SER A 24 0.26 13.33 -18.72
N VAL A 25 -0.80 12.72 -19.25
CA VAL A 25 -1.73 13.33 -20.20
C VAL A 25 -3.13 13.30 -19.60
N VAL A 26 -3.79 14.45 -19.50
CA VAL A 26 -5.18 14.56 -19.03
C VAL A 26 -6.03 15.09 -20.18
N LEU A 27 -7.07 14.34 -20.54
CA LEU A 27 -8.04 14.68 -21.57
C LEU A 27 -9.30 15.22 -20.92
N ILE A 28 -9.78 16.36 -21.40
CA ILE A 28 -10.99 17.00 -20.90
C ILE A 28 -12.04 16.89 -21.99
N GLY A 29 -13.10 16.13 -21.72
CA GLY A 29 -14.27 16.08 -22.59
C GLY A 29 -15.11 17.35 -22.44
N SER A 30 -15.75 17.72 -23.54
CA SER A 30 -16.83 18.70 -23.59
C SER A 30 -18.17 18.12 -23.13
N GLU A 31 -18.36 16.80 -23.28
CA GLU A 31 -19.57 16.12 -22.84
C GLU A 31 -19.51 15.73 -21.35
N ALA A 32 -20.70 15.64 -20.72
CA ALA A 32 -20.83 15.15 -19.35
C ALA A 32 -20.28 13.72 -19.20
N ASP A 33 -20.44 12.89 -20.22
CA ASP A 33 -19.77 11.60 -20.35
C ASP A 33 -18.54 11.73 -21.25
N ALA A 34 -17.40 12.07 -20.64
CA ALA A 34 -16.14 12.17 -21.34
C ALA A 34 -15.68 10.83 -21.98
N VAL A 35 -16.32 9.70 -21.65
CA VAL A 35 -16.06 8.40 -22.29
C VAL A 35 -16.76 8.29 -23.64
N SER A 36 -17.92 8.93 -23.83
CA SER A 36 -18.61 8.98 -25.14
C SER A 36 -18.13 10.14 -26.02
N ASP A 37 -17.41 11.09 -25.45
CA ASP A 37 -16.96 12.30 -26.15
C ASP A 37 -16.08 11.96 -27.37
N LYS A 38 -16.58 12.29 -28.56
CA LYS A 38 -15.91 12.04 -29.84
C LYS A 38 -14.56 12.74 -29.94
N GLY A 39 -14.41 13.90 -29.30
CA GLY A 39 -13.16 14.65 -29.20
C GLY A 39 -12.12 13.90 -28.36
N VAL A 40 -12.52 13.39 -27.19
CA VAL A 40 -11.66 12.54 -26.35
C VAL A 40 -11.19 11.31 -27.14
N HIS A 41 -12.10 10.62 -27.83
CA HIS A 41 -11.74 9.49 -28.69
C HIS A 41 -10.82 9.87 -29.86
N ALA A 42 -11.00 11.05 -30.46
CA ALA A 42 -10.11 11.55 -31.50
C ALA A 42 -8.69 11.77 -30.98
N VAL A 43 -8.54 12.39 -29.80
CA VAL A 43 -7.23 12.63 -29.18
C VAL A 43 -6.58 11.31 -28.74
N LEU A 44 -7.33 10.36 -28.16
CA LEU A 44 -6.80 9.03 -27.83
C LEU A 44 -6.27 8.28 -29.07
N ARG A 45 -6.99 8.37 -30.20
CA ARG A 45 -6.51 7.82 -31.48
C ARG A 45 -5.27 8.54 -31.97
N LEU A 46 -5.20 9.86 -31.83
CA LEU A 46 -4.04 10.67 -32.19
C LEU A 46 -2.79 10.29 -31.37
N LEU A 47 -2.92 10.19 -30.04
CA LEU A 47 -1.84 9.75 -29.15
C LEU A 47 -1.32 8.35 -29.52
N ARG A 48 -2.25 7.43 -29.82
CA ARG A 48 -1.91 6.08 -30.28
C ARG A 48 -1.15 6.10 -31.62
N ARG A 49 -1.61 6.88 -32.61
CA ARG A 49 -0.94 7.06 -33.92
C ARG A 49 0.43 7.74 -33.80
N ALA A 50 0.57 8.64 -32.84
CA ALA A 50 1.82 9.33 -32.56
C ALA A 50 2.83 8.44 -31.82
N GLY A 51 2.42 7.30 -31.26
CA GLY A 51 3.28 6.43 -30.45
C GLY A 51 3.60 7.01 -29.07
N VAL A 52 2.84 8.01 -28.62
CA VAL A 52 3.07 8.67 -27.34
C VAL A 52 2.73 7.71 -26.20
N ARG A 53 3.71 7.43 -25.35
CA ARG A 53 3.55 6.64 -24.13
C ARG A 53 3.91 7.51 -22.93
N PRO A 54 2.93 8.05 -22.19
CA PRO A 54 3.22 8.82 -21.00
C PRO A 54 4.06 7.98 -20.02
N LYS A 55 5.08 8.58 -19.42
CA LYS A 55 6.00 7.85 -18.52
C LYS A 55 5.25 7.34 -17.29
N GLY A 56 4.93 6.05 -17.28
CA GLY A 56 4.40 5.35 -16.11
C GLY A 56 2.88 5.38 -15.92
N ALA A 57 2.10 5.95 -16.85
CA ALA A 57 0.63 6.00 -16.71
C ALA A 57 -0.12 6.01 -18.04
N GLN A 58 -1.34 5.48 -18.03
CA GLN A 58 -2.31 5.67 -19.12
C GLN A 58 -2.81 7.13 -19.13
N PRO A 59 -3.24 7.67 -20.29
CA PRO A 59 -3.91 8.96 -20.33
C PRO A 59 -5.13 8.98 -19.41
N PHE A 60 -5.29 10.04 -18.63
CA PHE A 60 -6.45 10.25 -17.77
C PHE A 60 -7.54 10.98 -18.54
N VAL A 61 -8.80 10.64 -18.27
CA VAL A 61 -9.96 11.34 -18.83
C VAL A 61 -10.76 11.98 -17.70
N LEU A 62 -10.94 13.29 -17.77
CA LEU A 62 -11.71 14.05 -16.81
C LEU A 62 -13.21 13.96 -17.13
N ARG A 63 -13.91 13.08 -16.41
CA ARG A 63 -15.36 12.91 -16.54
C ARG A 63 -16.10 14.13 -16.00
N GLY A 64 -17.14 14.57 -16.72
CA GLY A 64 -17.92 15.76 -16.39
C GLY A 64 -17.30 17.09 -16.81
N GLY A 65 -16.13 17.07 -17.46
CA GLY A 65 -15.46 18.27 -17.96
C GLY A 65 -14.85 19.16 -16.86
N ILE A 66 -14.32 20.30 -17.28
CA ILE A 66 -13.61 21.23 -16.39
C ILE A 66 -14.53 21.91 -15.38
N GLU A 67 -15.79 22.17 -15.73
CA GLU A 67 -16.75 22.82 -14.83
C GLU A 67 -17.12 21.92 -13.65
N ALA A 68 -17.35 20.62 -13.90
CA ALA A 68 -17.61 19.67 -12.83
C ALA A 68 -16.38 19.51 -11.93
N PHE A 69 -15.19 19.50 -12.52
CA PHE A 69 -13.93 19.50 -11.76
C PHE A 69 -13.77 20.76 -10.93
N ALA A 70 -13.98 21.95 -11.50
CA ALA A 70 -13.88 23.23 -10.82
C ALA A 70 -14.87 23.34 -9.65
N ARG A 71 -16.08 22.80 -9.82
CA ARG A 71 -17.09 22.78 -8.77
C ARG A 71 -16.66 21.93 -7.58
N ARG A 72 -15.98 20.81 -7.81
CA ARG A 72 -15.60 19.84 -6.76
C ARG A 72 -14.21 20.07 -6.19
N PHE A 73 -13.28 20.48 -7.04
CA PHE A 73 -11.85 20.62 -6.79
C PHE A 73 -11.35 22.03 -7.14
N GLY A 74 -12.21 23.04 -7.03
CA GLY A 74 -11.85 24.44 -7.33
C GLY A 74 -10.66 24.95 -6.51
N PHE A 75 -10.44 24.39 -5.31
CA PHE A 75 -9.27 24.68 -4.49
C PHE A 75 -7.94 24.24 -5.13
N CYS A 76 -7.97 23.31 -6.10
CA CYS A 76 -6.84 22.88 -6.91
C CYS A 76 -6.65 23.70 -8.20
N MET A 77 -7.48 24.71 -8.45
CA MET A 77 -7.42 25.52 -9.66
C MET A 77 -6.83 26.89 -9.36
N ARG A 78 -6.11 27.44 -10.34
CA ARG A 78 -5.56 28.79 -10.34
C ARG A 78 -5.85 29.45 -11.67
N ALA A 79 -5.93 30.78 -11.65
CA ALA A 79 -5.90 31.53 -12.89
C ALA A 79 -4.51 31.38 -13.52
N GLU A 80 -4.45 31.47 -14.84
CA GLU A 80 -3.21 31.36 -15.59
C GLU A 80 -2.18 32.39 -15.07
N GLY A 81 -0.98 31.92 -14.76
CA GLY A 81 0.11 32.75 -14.23
C GLY A 81 0.07 33.03 -12.72
N GLU A 82 -0.97 32.58 -11.99
CA GLU A 82 -1.01 32.73 -10.54
C GLU A 82 -0.26 31.62 -9.77
N ASP A 83 0.15 30.55 -10.43
CA ASP A 83 0.80 29.38 -9.79
C ASP A 83 2.05 29.76 -8.98
N SER A 84 2.82 30.73 -9.47
CA SER A 84 4.03 31.22 -8.81
C SER A 84 3.75 32.13 -7.61
N ARG A 85 2.61 32.83 -7.63
CA ARG A 85 2.20 33.78 -6.58
C ARG A 85 1.42 33.09 -5.48
N ARG A 86 0.68 32.04 -5.81
CA ARG A 86 -0.22 31.32 -4.92
C ARG A 86 -0.06 29.83 -5.14
N PRO A 87 0.93 29.19 -4.47
CA PRO A 87 1.10 27.75 -4.59
C PRO A 87 -0.21 27.04 -4.25
N LEU A 88 -0.43 25.89 -4.89
CA LEU A 88 -1.57 25.06 -4.56
C LEU A 88 -1.51 24.66 -3.09
N GLY A 89 -2.66 24.77 -2.43
CA GLY A 89 -2.82 24.27 -1.08
C GLY A 89 -2.68 22.75 -1.02
N PRO A 90 -2.58 22.17 0.19
CA PRO A 90 -2.54 20.73 0.36
C PRO A 90 -3.87 20.13 -0.12
N CYS A 91 -3.78 19.23 -1.10
CA CYS A 91 -4.94 18.55 -1.66
C CYS A 91 -5.12 17.20 -0.94
N PRO A 92 -6.28 16.95 -0.31
CA PRO A 92 -6.57 15.62 0.20
C PRO A 92 -6.74 14.64 -0.98
N ALA A 93 -6.15 13.47 -0.86
CA ALA A 93 -6.26 12.36 -1.80
C ALA A 93 -7.58 11.60 -1.60
N GLU A 94 -8.35 11.44 -2.67
CA GLU A 94 -9.55 10.60 -2.67
C GLU A 94 -9.15 9.12 -2.76
N LEU A 95 -9.43 8.34 -1.71
CA LEU A 95 -9.16 6.91 -1.66
C LEU A 95 -10.36 6.08 -2.12
N LEU A 96 -11.54 6.44 -1.59
CA LEU A 96 -12.82 5.83 -1.96
C LEU A 96 -13.72 6.94 -2.52
N PRO A 97 -14.05 6.92 -3.82
CA PRO A 97 -14.89 7.96 -4.38
C PRO A 97 -16.36 7.78 -3.99
N PRO A 98 -17.15 8.86 -4.04
CA PRO A 98 -18.59 8.77 -3.90
C PRO A 98 -19.12 7.75 -4.90
N ARG A 99 -19.95 6.81 -4.42
CA ARG A 99 -20.64 5.82 -5.26
C ARG A 99 -19.76 4.71 -5.86
N TRP A 100 -18.58 4.43 -5.30
CA TRP A 100 -17.73 3.30 -5.71
C TRP A 100 -18.47 1.95 -5.86
N ALA A 101 -19.53 1.72 -5.08
CA ALA A 101 -20.33 0.50 -5.13
C ALA A 101 -21.43 0.47 -6.23
N GLN A 102 -21.49 1.41 -7.20
CA GLN A 102 -22.46 1.35 -8.30
C GLN A 102 -22.16 0.28 -9.38
N GLY A 103 -21.38 -0.76 -9.01
CA GLY A 103 -21.24 -1.98 -9.78
C GLY A 103 -22.53 -2.81 -9.73
N ARG A 104 -23.27 -2.75 -10.83
CA ARG A 104 -24.44 -3.55 -11.24
C ARG A 104 -24.72 -4.82 -10.40
N GLY A 105 -25.88 -4.86 -9.75
CA GLY A 105 -26.67 -6.10 -9.69
C GLY A 105 -26.75 -6.88 -8.37
N SER A 106 -26.28 -6.38 -7.22
CA SER A 106 -26.58 -7.01 -5.93
C SER A 106 -27.77 -6.30 -5.25
N PRO A 107 -28.98 -6.91 -5.20
CA PRO A 107 -30.18 -6.27 -4.68
C PRO A 107 -30.32 -6.35 -3.16
N LYS A 108 -29.36 -6.93 -2.44
CA LYS A 108 -29.48 -7.13 -1.00
C LYS A 108 -28.14 -6.86 -0.32
N VAL A 109 -28.20 -6.02 0.70
CA VAL A 109 -27.18 -5.81 1.74
C VAL A 109 -26.10 -4.76 1.41
N ASN A 110 -26.27 -3.59 2.03
CA ASN A 110 -25.26 -2.69 2.63
C ASN A 110 -25.30 -1.23 2.20
N ALA A 111 -25.42 -0.37 3.21
CA ALA A 111 -25.24 1.07 3.13
C ALA A 111 -23.91 1.38 2.42
N ARG A 112 -23.96 2.35 1.50
CA ARG A 112 -22.81 2.78 0.71
C ARG A 112 -21.71 3.29 1.65
N PRO A 113 -20.44 2.86 1.50
CA PRO A 113 -19.38 3.47 2.29
C PRO A 113 -19.27 4.95 1.91
N PRO A 114 -19.03 5.84 2.88
CA PRO A 114 -18.81 7.26 2.63
C PRO A 114 -17.56 7.45 1.77
N ALA A 115 -17.46 8.61 1.13
CA ALA A 115 -16.19 8.98 0.49
C ALA A 115 -15.10 9.11 1.57
N LEU A 116 -13.94 8.51 1.31
CA LEU A 116 -12.81 8.52 2.23
C LEU A 116 -11.68 9.31 1.61
N TYR A 117 -11.27 10.36 2.29
CA TYR A 117 -10.14 11.19 1.90
C TYR A 117 -8.96 10.98 2.86
N LEU A 118 -7.75 11.10 2.35
CA LEU A 118 -6.50 11.05 3.10
C LEU A 118 -5.74 12.36 2.86
N GLY A 119 -5.22 13.00 3.89
CA GLY A 119 -4.47 14.24 3.71
C GLY A 119 -3.55 14.59 4.87
N ASP A 120 -2.79 15.66 4.67
CA ASP A 120 -1.90 16.19 5.70
C ASP A 120 -2.67 17.03 6.72
N LEU A 121 -2.08 17.29 7.89
CA LEU A 121 -2.64 18.23 8.88
C LEU A 121 -2.88 19.63 8.30
N ARG A 122 -2.13 20.01 7.27
CA ARG A 122 -2.31 21.27 6.53
C ARG A 122 -3.65 21.34 5.78
N CYS A 123 -4.31 20.21 5.49
CA CYS A 123 -5.68 20.19 4.96
C CYS A 123 -6.71 20.69 5.98
N CYS A 124 -6.35 20.70 7.27
CA CYS A 124 -7.21 21.14 8.38
C CYS A 124 -6.90 22.56 8.85
N THR A 125 -5.72 23.10 8.55
CA THR A 125 -5.37 24.47 8.92
C THR A 125 -6.23 25.44 8.11
N LYS A 126 -6.91 26.36 8.80
CA LYS A 126 -7.69 27.40 8.15
C LYS A 126 -6.79 28.18 7.21
N PHE A 127 -7.10 28.18 5.91
CA PHE A 127 -6.66 29.26 5.04
C PHE A 127 -7.25 30.53 5.62
N THR A 128 -6.38 31.42 6.09
CA THR A 128 -6.73 32.62 6.87
C THR A 128 -7.46 33.67 6.02
N SER A 129 -7.62 33.43 4.73
CA SER A 129 -8.32 34.29 3.78
C SER A 129 -9.76 33.83 3.57
N SER A 130 -10.73 34.70 3.88
CA SER A 130 -12.18 34.47 3.80
C SER A 130 -12.75 34.07 2.42
N ARG A 131 -11.92 34.03 1.38
CA ARG A 131 -12.32 33.70 0.00
C ARG A 131 -11.92 32.30 -0.46
N GLU A 132 -10.98 31.64 0.21
CA GLU A 132 -10.59 30.29 -0.18
C GLU A 132 -11.57 29.31 0.48
N GLN A 133 -12.48 28.73 -0.32
CA GLN A 133 -13.26 27.59 0.13
C GLN A 133 -12.29 26.54 0.64
N LEU A 134 -12.39 26.22 1.94
CA LEU A 134 -11.58 25.18 2.55
C LEU A 134 -11.79 23.90 1.72
N PRO A 135 -10.73 23.16 1.35
CA PRO A 135 -10.87 21.90 0.62
C PRO A 135 -11.94 20.98 1.22
N LEU A 136 -12.07 20.99 2.56
CA LEU A 136 -13.08 20.26 3.31
C LEU A 136 -14.53 20.67 2.96
N GLN A 137 -14.79 21.97 2.77
CA GLN A 137 -16.11 22.48 2.40
C GLN A 137 -16.45 22.11 0.95
N ALA A 138 -15.51 22.31 0.02
CA ALA A 138 -15.69 21.97 -1.39
C ALA A 138 -15.94 20.46 -1.59
N LEU A 139 -15.29 19.62 -0.79
CA LEU A 139 -15.44 18.16 -0.82
C LEU A 139 -16.63 17.65 0.00
N GLY A 140 -17.34 18.53 0.71
CA GLY A 140 -18.46 18.16 1.58
C GLY A 140 -18.03 17.21 2.70
N VAL A 141 -16.89 17.47 3.32
CA VAL A 141 -16.31 16.69 4.43
C VAL A 141 -16.71 17.32 5.77
N PRO A 142 -17.77 16.83 6.45
CA PRO A 142 -18.19 17.34 7.75
C PRO A 142 -17.37 16.80 8.93
N ALA A 143 -16.47 15.83 8.72
CA ALA A 143 -15.71 15.22 9.80
C ALA A 143 -14.24 14.97 9.41
N VAL A 144 -13.33 15.39 10.28
CA VAL A 144 -11.90 15.07 10.20
C VAL A 144 -11.56 14.09 11.30
N VAL A 145 -10.97 12.95 10.95
CA VAL A 145 -10.41 11.98 11.91
C VAL A 145 -8.91 12.21 11.98
N ARG A 146 -8.47 12.88 13.06
CA ARG A 146 -7.06 13.11 13.35
C ARG A 146 -6.49 11.93 14.10
N LEU A 147 -5.40 11.38 13.56
CA LEU A 147 -4.73 10.19 14.05
C LEU A 147 -3.31 10.58 14.46
N SER A 148 -3.05 10.60 15.76
CA SER A 148 -1.70 10.84 16.29
C SER A 148 -1.19 9.59 16.99
N LEU A 149 0.10 9.31 16.84
CA LEU A 149 0.78 8.36 17.71
C LEU A 149 0.92 9.04 19.07
N GLY A 150 0.43 8.40 20.12
CA GLY A 150 0.67 8.86 21.48
C GLY A 150 2.17 8.83 21.73
N GLN A 151 2.80 10.01 21.77
CA GLN A 151 4.02 10.15 22.54
C GLN A 151 3.56 10.03 23.98
N GLY A 152 4.12 9.06 24.73
CA GLY A 152 3.80 8.90 26.15
C GLY A 152 3.84 10.28 26.79
N LEU A 153 2.75 10.66 27.46
CA LEU A 153 2.79 11.80 28.37
C LEU A 153 4.02 11.56 29.26
N GLU A 154 4.85 12.59 29.41
CA GLU A 154 6.20 12.57 30.00
C GLU A 154 6.27 12.15 31.49
N ASP A 155 5.40 11.27 31.96
CA ASP A 155 5.63 10.50 33.17
C ASP A 155 6.60 9.36 32.82
N GLU A 156 7.89 9.67 32.88
CA GLU A 156 9.04 8.76 32.65
C GLU A 156 9.01 7.48 33.51
N SER A 157 8.07 7.34 34.44
CA SER A 157 7.99 6.24 35.40
C SER A 157 7.08 5.07 34.98
N GLN A 158 6.34 5.18 33.87
CA GLN A 158 5.53 4.08 33.36
C GLN A 158 5.78 3.92 31.86
N GLY A 159 6.32 2.78 31.43
CA GLY A 159 6.60 2.47 30.03
C GLY A 159 5.33 2.44 29.16
N VAL A 160 4.81 3.61 28.79
CA VAL A 160 3.61 3.73 27.97
C VAL A 160 3.96 3.40 26.53
N LEU A 161 3.51 2.23 26.08
CA LEU A 161 3.63 1.82 24.68
C LEU A 161 2.85 2.80 23.76
N PRO A 162 3.35 3.08 22.55
CA PRO A 162 2.73 4.03 21.63
C PRO A 162 1.37 3.52 21.15
N GLY A 163 0.29 4.11 21.65
CA GLY A 163 -1.08 3.89 21.19
C GLY A 163 -1.48 4.82 20.04
N LEU A 164 -2.48 4.43 19.24
CA LEU A 164 -3.09 5.32 18.26
C LEU A 164 -4.20 6.15 18.92
N ARG A 165 -4.03 7.47 19.01
CA ARG A 165 -5.07 8.39 19.47
C ARG A 165 -5.94 8.83 18.31
N VAL A 166 -7.26 8.70 18.47
CA VAL A 166 -8.26 9.01 17.44
C VAL A 166 -9.10 10.21 17.89
N MET A 167 -9.00 11.34 17.19
CA MET A 167 -9.81 12.52 17.51
C MET A 167 -10.71 12.86 16.33
N THR A 168 -12.01 12.96 16.55
CA THR A 168 -12.97 13.36 15.51
C THR A 168 -13.30 14.83 15.66
N ILE A 169 -12.95 15.64 14.66
CA ILE A 169 -13.19 17.07 14.63
C ILE A 169 -14.35 17.34 13.68
N PRO A 170 -15.49 17.89 14.15
CA PRO A 170 -16.57 18.30 13.28
C PRO A 170 -16.15 19.54 12.46
N VAL A 171 -16.43 19.51 11.17
CA VAL A 171 -16.19 20.61 10.23
C VAL A 171 -17.52 21.31 9.97
N ARG A 172 -17.55 22.64 10.15
CA ARG A 172 -18.70 23.44 9.75
C ARG A 172 -18.76 23.53 8.23
N LEU A 173 -19.70 22.80 7.65
CA LEU A 173 -20.14 23.07 6.30
C LEU A 173 -21.01 24.33 6.34
N PRO A 174 -20.91 25.23 5.34
CA PRO A 174 -21.78 26.39 5.26
C PRO A 174 -23.22 25.91 5.07
N THR A 175 -23.96 25.81 6.18
CA THR A 175 -25.40 25.61 6.18
C THR A 175 -26.06 26.97 6.10
N SER A 176 -27.18 27.08 5.39
CA SER A 176 -28.01 28.30 5.35
C SER A 176 -28.68 28.64 6.70
N SER A 177 -28.27 27.98 7.79
CA SER A 177 -28.91 28.01 9.11
C SER A 177 -27.90 28.40 10.19
N SER A 178 -28.28 29.36 11.05
CA SER A 178 -27.43 30.09 12.00
C SER A 178 -27.22 29.40 13.37
N ALA A 179 -27.34 28.08 13.47
CA ALA A 179 -27.21 27.39 14.76
C ALA A 179 -25.75 27.33 15.28
N PRO A 180 -25.51 27.48 16.60
CA PRO A 180 -24.18 27.37 17.20
C PRO A 180 -23.61 25.93 17.16
N PRO A 181 -22.27 25.75 17.21
CA PRO A 181 -21.62 24.44 17.09
C PRO A 181 -21.84 23.52 18.31
N ALA A 182 -21.87 22.22 18.08
CA ALA A 182 -21.58 21.22 19.11
C ALA A 182 -20.09 21.22 19.45
N ALA A 183 -19.74 21.01 20.73
CA ALA A 183 -18.34 20.90 21.17
C ALA A 183 -17.64 19.69 20.50
N PRO A 184 -16.32 19.76 20.25
CA PRO A 184 -15.59 18.61 19.72
C PRO A 184 -15.70 17.43 20.71
N SER A 185 -16.06 16.26 20.21
CA SER A 185 -16.06 15.02 20.98
C SER A 185 -14.68 14.36 20.85
N GLU A 186 -13.88 14.46 21.90
CA GLU A 186 -12.61 13.74 21.99
C GLU A 186 -12.88 12.32 22.49
N ILE A 187 -12.76 11.34 21.60
CA ILE A 187 -12.78 9.92 21.98
C ILE A 187 -11.33 9.50 22.19
N THR A 188 -10.80 9.70 23.38
CA THR A 188 -9.47 9.17 23.70
C THR A 188 -9.60 7.66 23.94
N VAL A 189 -9.23 6.88 22.94
CA VAL A 189 -9.07 5.43 23.09
C VAL A 189 -7.72 5.17 23.75
N ASN A 190 -7.70 5.15 25.07
CA ASN A 190 -6.56 4.62 25.81
C ASN A 190 -6.67 3.10 25.80
N VAL A 191 -5.94 2.44 24.89
CA VAL A 191 -5.76 0.99 24.98
C VAL A 191 -4.72 0.74 26.07
N SER A 192 -5.12 0.86 27.33
CA SER A 192 -4.31 0.45 28.47
C SER A 192 -4.35 -1.08 28.53
N LEU A 193 -3.23 -1.73 28.22
CA LEU A 193 -3.04 -3.12 28.65
C LEU A 193 -2.87 -3.07 30.16
N SER A 194 -3.92 -3.41 30.91
CA SER A 194 -3.80 -3.80 32.31
C SER A 194 -3.06 -5.13 32.36
N GLN A 195 -1.73 -5.10 32.23
CA GLN A 195 -0.89 -6.16 32.72
C GLN A 195 -0.47 -5.73 34.13
N ASP A 196 -0.86 -6.50 35.13
CA ASP A 196 -0.28 -6.43 36.47
C ASP A 196 1.23 -6.70 36.35
N TRP A 197 2.03 -5.65 36.24
CA TRP A 197 3.48 -5.72 36.41
C TRP A 197 3.82 -5.74 37.90
N SER A 198 3.27 -6.73 38.60
CA SER A 198 3.57 -7.03 39.99
C SER A 198 4.62 -8.13 40.04
N SER A 199 5.86 -7.80 39.66
CA SER A 199 7.04 -8.57 40.08
C SER A 199 8.09 -7.60 40.59
N PRO A 200 8.68 -7.87 41.77
CA PRO A 200 9.52 -6.90 42.44
C PRO A 200 10.82 -6.70 41.66
N VAL A 201 11.11 -5.44 41.33
CA VAL A 201 12.46 -5.00 40.94
C VAL A 201 13.37 -5.24 42.15
N VAL A 202 14.23 -6.25 42.04
CA VAL A 202 15.33 -6.45 42.98
C VAL A 202 16.35 -5.33 42.73
N PRO A 203 16.72 -4.52 43.74
CA PRO A 203 17.76 -3.52 43.57
C PRO A 203 19.11 -4.26 43.51
N VAL A 204 19.68 -4.39 42.32
CA VAL A 204 21.07 -4.82 42.17
C VAL A 204 21.97 -3.62 42.42
N ALA A 205 22.34 -3.44 43.69
CA ALA A 205 23.52 -2.68 44.06
C ALA A 205 24.74 -3.61 43.98
N GLY A 206 25.77 -3.21 43.23
CA GLY A 206 27.12 -3.75 43.42
C GLY A 206 27.91 -4.04 42.15
N ALA A 207 28.90 -3.19 41.92
CA ALA A 207 30.21 -3.46 41.32
C ALA A 207 30.29 -4.24 40.00
N VAL A 208 30.70 -3.52 38.95
CA VAL A 208 31.13 -4.05 37.65
C VAL A 208 32.49 -4.76 37.78
N PRO A 209 32.64 -6.02 37.35
CA PRO A 209 33.88 -6.50 36.76
C PRO A 209 33.73 -6.52 35.22
N ALA A 210 34.76 -6.03 34.55
CA ALA A 210 34.88 -6.04 33.10
C ALA A 210 34.99 -7.50 32.60
N GLY A 211 33.88 -8.03 32.09
CA GLY A 211 33.82 -9.32 31.40
C GLY A 211 32.83 -9.23 30.25
N THR A 212 33.33 -8.98 29.04
CA THR A 212 32.52 -8.98 27.82
C THR A 212 32.13 -10.41 27.47
N SER A 213 30.97 -10.88 27.94
CA SER A 213 30.35 -12.12 27.49
C SER A 213 29.53 -11.86 26.22
N LYS A 214 29.74 -12.68 25.19
CA LYS A 214 29.04 -12.61 23.90
C LYS A 214 27.57 -13.05 23.97
N ASP A 215 27.12 -13.57 25.10
CA ASP A 215 25.77 -14.13 25.27
C ASP A 215 24.70 -13.08 25.60
N SER A 216 25.09 -11.84 25.91
CA SER A 216 24.16 -10.75 26.21
C SER A 216 23.41 -10.21 24.98
N ALA A 217 23.95 -10.38 23.78
CA ALA A 217 23.38 -9.80 22.56
C ALA A 217 22.17 -10.59 22.00
N ALA A 218 22.04 -11.88 22.34
CA ALA A 218 20.92 -12.69 21.87
C ALA A 218 19.65 -12.45 22.69
N SER A 219 19.77 -12.17 24.00
CA SER A 219 18.62 -11.85 24.85
C SER A 219 17.96 -10.53 24.42
N SER A 220 18.77 -9.50 24.12
CA SER A 220 18.25 -8.18 23.77
C SER A 220 17.46 -8.14 22.46
N ALA A 221 17.78 -9.02 21.50
CA ALA A 221 17.06 -9.10 20.23
C ALA A 221 15.64 -9.68 20.40
N ALA A 222 15.49 -10.70 21.26
CA ALA A 222 14.19 -11.31 21.54
C ALA A 222 13.27 -10.35 22.32
N ASP A 223 13.84 -9.62 23.28
CA ASP A 223 13.11 -8.61 24.06
C ASP A 223 12.58 -7.49 23.16
N LEU A 224 13.40 -7.01 22.22
CA LEU A 224 13.02 -5.96 21.28
C LEU A 224 11.97 -6.43 20.26
N GLU A 225 12.02 -7.69 19.82
CA GLU A 225 10.97 -8.27 18.96
C GLU A 225 9.64 -8.38 19.72
N PHE A 226 9.68 -8.77 21.00
CA PHE A 226 8.52 -8.84 21.86
C PHE A 226 7.87 -7.47 22.06
N GLU A 227 8.65 -6.44 22.38
CA GLU A 227 8.17 -5.06 22.53
C GLU A 227 7.57 -4.51 21.23
N LEU A 228 8.24 -4.73 20.10
CA LEU A 228 7.74 -4.30 18.79
C LEU A 228 6.41 -4.99 18.44
N SER A 229 6.28 -6.28 18.77
CA SER A 229 5.04 -7.05 18.58
C SER A 229 3.91 -6.53 19.47
N ALA A 230 4.19 -6.21 20.74
CA ALA A 230 3.22 -5.63 21.66
C ALA A 230 2.74 -4.25 21.17
N ALA A 231 3.66 -3.38 20.75
CA ALA A 231 3.35 -2.07 20.20
C ALA A 231 2.53 -2.17 18.90
N ALA A 232 2.89 -3.10 18.00
CA ALA A 232 2.14 -3.35 16.77
C ALA A 232 0.69 -3.79 17.04
N ARG A 233 0.45 -4.62 18.08
CA ARG A 233 -0.90 -5.04 18.47
C ARG A 233 -1.75 -3.88 19.02
N LEU A 234 -1.14 -2.99 19.80
CA LEU A 234 -1.81 -1.78 20.29
C LEU A 234 -2.16 -0.83 19.14
N LEU A 235 -1.21 -0.60 18.22
CA LEU A 235 -1.46 0.19 17.01
C LEU A 235 -2.58 -0.45 16.17
N ALA A 236 -2.56 -1.77 16.01
CA ALA A 236 -3.59 -2.52 15.30
C ALA A 236 -4.98 -2.39 15.95
N ALA A 237 -5.06 -2.39 17.29
CA ALA A 237 -6.31 -2.18 18.00
C ALA A 237 -6.88 -0.77 17.75
N GLY A 238 -6.06 0.27 17.92
CA GLY A 238 -6.48 1.64 17.65
C GLY A 238 -6.83 1.88 16.17
N ALA A 239 -6.08 1.29 15.24
CA ALA A 239 -6.38 1.37 13.81
C ALA A 239 -7.71 0.69 13.45
N ARG A 240 -8.06 -0.44 14.09
CA ARG A 240 -9.36 -1.10 13.93
C ARG A 240 -10.51 -0.19 14.35
N GLU A 241 -10.37 0.46 15.49
CA GLU A 241 -11.39 1.37 16.00
C GLU A 241 -11.53 2.63 15.14
N ALA A 242 -10.41 3.25 14.76
CA ALA A 242 -10.40 4.38 13.83
C ALA A 242 -11.06 4.01 12.50
N CYS A 243 -10.74 2.84 11.96
CA CYS A 243 -11.37 2.31 10.75
C CYS A 243 -12.86 2.08 10.95
N ALA A 244 -13.29 1.47 12.06
CA ALA A 244 -14.70 1.30 12.36
C ALA A 244 -15.43 2.64 12.49
N SER A 245 -14.81 3.64 13.12
CA SER A 245 -15.33 5.00 13.23
C SER A 245 -15.50 5.65 11.86
N ALA A 246 -14.47 5.61 11.01
CA ALA A 246 -14.50 6.14 9.64
C ALA A 246 -15.56 5.44 8.78
N MET A 247 -15.67 4.11 8.88
CA MET A 247 -16.63 3.32 8.11
C MET A 247 -18.08 3.44 8.61
N ARG A 248 -18.29 3.85 9.86
CA ARG A 248 -19.63 4.16 10.41
C ARG A 248 -20.15 5.52 9.95
N GLN A 249 -19.28 6.42 9.47
CA GLN A 249 -19.73 7.70 8.95
C GLN A 249 -20.63 7.47 7.73
N THR A 250 -21.80 8.10 7.70
CA THR A 250 -22.65 8.13 6.50
C THR A 250 -22.24 9.24 5.53
N VAL A 251 -21.32 10.08 5.97
CA VAL A 251 -20.85 11.30 5.32
C VAL A 251 -19.36 11.21 5.01
N PRO A 252 -18.86 11.95 4.01
CA PRO A 252 -17.44 11.95 3.70
C PRO A 252 -16.56 12.32 4.90
N CYS A 253 -15.43 11.64 5.07
CA CYS A 253 -14.48 11.96 6.13
C CYS A 253 -13.05 12.11 5.58
N LEU A 254 -12.26 12.95 6.25
CA LEU A 254 -10.83 13.11 5.99
C LEU A 254 -10.02 12.47 7.12
N LEU A 255 -9.14 11.55 6.78
CA LEU A 255 -8.11 11.02 7.69
C LEU A 255 -6.86 11.91 7.61
N VAL A 256 -6.34 12.34 8.76
CA VAL A 256 -5.09 13.13 8.84
C VAL A 256 -4.15 12.63 9.95
N GLY A 257 -2.85 12.84 9.76
CA GLY A 257 -1.80 12.52 10.74
C GLY A 257 -1.05 11.22 10.46
N PRO A 258 -0.01 10.88 11.25
CA PRO A 258 0.91 9.78 10.95
C PRO A 258 0.24 8.40 10.90
N GLY A 259 -0.83 8.16 11.67
CA GLY A 259 -1.57 6.90 11.61
C GLY A 259 -2.57 6.77 10.46
N SER A 260 -2.77 7.85 9.69
CA SER A 260 -3.79 7.88 8.64
C SER A 260 -3.56 6.93 7.46
N PRO A 261 -2.33 6.67 6.97
CA PRO A 261 -2.10 5.66 5.93
C PRO A 261 -2.47 4.25 6.35
N LEU A 262 -2.17 3.86 7.61
CA LEU A 262 -2.54 2.56 8.16
C LEU A 262 -4.06 2.37 8.21
N VAL A 263 -4.78 3.36 8.75
CA VAL A 263 -6.25 3.32 8.83
C VAL A 263 -6.88 3.31 7.44
N ALA A 264 -6.33 4.10 6.50
CA ALA A 264 -6.73 4.09 5.10
C ALA A 264 -6.58 2.71 4.45
N ALA A 265 -5.43 2.06 4.62
CA ALA A 265 -5.18 0.71 4.11
C ALA A 265 -6.18 -0.31 4.67
N LEU A 266 -6.51 -0.21 5.96
CA LEU A 266 -7.51 -1.06 6.61
C LEU A 266 -8.96 -0.79 6.13
N CYS A 267 -9.30 0.47 5.85
CA CYS A 267 -10.59 0.79 5.22
C CYS A 267 -10.68 0.18 3.80
N LEU A 268 -9.61 0.30 3.01
CA LEU A 268 -9.57 -0.27 1.66
C LEU A 268 -9.72 -1.80 1.68
N SER A 269 -9.06 -2.49 2.61
CA SER A 269 -9.16 -3.96 2.71
C SER A 269 -10.59 -4.45 3.02
N LYS A 270 -11.41 -3.63 3.69
CA LYS A 270 -12.82 -3.95 3.99
C LYS A 270 -13.78 -3.66 2.83
N VAL A 271 -13.47 -2.69 1.97
CA VAL A 271 -14.39 -2.20 0.94
C VAL A 271 -14.13 -2.85 -0.42
N MET A 272 -12.89 -3.25 -0.70
CA MET A 272 -12.54 -3.81 -2.00
C MET A 272 -12.91 -5.30 -2.09
N PRO A 273 -13.64 -5.74 -3.13
CA PRO A 273 -13.96 -7.15 -3.33
C PRO A 273 -12.68 -7.92 -3.69
N GLY A 274 -12.49 -9.09 -3.07
CA GLY A 274 -11.42 -10.03 -3.40
C GLY A 274 -10.90 -10.79 -2.17
N PRO A 275 -10.54 -12.08 -2.30
CA PRO A 275 -9.92 -12.83 -1.22
C PRO A 275 -8.50 -12.30 -1.01
N THR A 276 -8.28 -11.66 0.13
CA THR A 276 -6.97 -11.31 0.72
C THR A 276 -6.04 -10.47 -0.18
N ARG A 277 -6.05 -9.15 0.02
CA ARG A 277 -4.97 -8.29 -0.50
C ARG A 277 -3.75 -8.40 0.39
N SER A 278 -2.58 -8.46 -0.23
CA SER A 278 -1.33 -8.38 0.53
C SER A 278 -1.15 -7.00 1.14
N VAL A 279 -0.35 -6.93 2.20
CA VAL A 279 0.06 -5.66 2.83
C VAL A 279 0.68 -4.73 1.78
N ASP A 280 1.57 -5.26 0.94
CA ASP A 280 2.24 -4.51 -0.11
C ASP A 280 1.26 -3.91 -1.13
N GLU A 281 0.22 -4.67 -1.50
CA GLU A 281 -0.80 -4.19 -2.43
C GLU A 281 -1.60 -3.02 -1.84
N LEU A 282 -2.01 -3.12 -0.57
CA LEU A 282 -2.73 -2.05 0.12
C LEU A 282 -1.85 -0.80 0.28
N CYS A 283 -0.59 -0.97 0.68
CA CYS A 283 0.36 0.12 0.77
C CYS A 283 0.59 0.79 -0.60
N ALA A 284 0.74 -0.01 -1.67
CA ALA A 284 0.89 0.50 -3.03
C ALA A 284 -0.36 1.27 -3.49
N LEU A 285 -1.56 0.81 -3.17
CA LEU A 285 -2.81 1.51 -3.50
C LEU A 285 -2.94 2.84 -2.76
N VAL A 286 -2.58 2.88 -1.48
CA VAL A 286 -2.56 4.13 -0.70
C VAL A 286 -1.52 5.09 -1.28
N LYS A 287 -0.29 4.63 -1.54
CA LYS A 287 0.79 5.44 -2.12
C LYS A 287 0.49 5.92 -3.55
N LEU A 288 -0.24 5.13 -4.33
CA LEU A 288 -0.69 5.53 -5.67
C LEU A 288 -1.60 6.76 -5.60
N ARG A 289 -2.38 6.92 -4.53
CA ARG A 289 -3.30 8.04 -4.33
C ARG A 289 -2.68 9.17 -3.51
N HIS A 290 -1.84 8.85 -2.55
CA HIS A 290 -1.14 9.79 -1.65
C HIS A 290 0.35 9.41 -1.59
N PRO A 291 1.19 9.89 -2.52
CA PRO A 291 2.59 9.46 -2.62
C PRO A 291 3.45 9.75 -1.39
N SER A 292 3.07 10.75 -0.57
CA SER A 292 3.72 11.06 0.70
C SER A 292 3.24 10.17 1.86
N ALA A 293 2.38 9.18 1.61
CA ALA A 293 1.98 8.21 2.61
C ALA A 293 3.17 7.34 3.05
N GLU A 294 3.55 7.47 4.32
CA GLU A 294 4.61 6.66 4.93
C GLU A 294 4.00 5.51 5.74
N PHE A 295 4.63 4.35 5.65
CA PHE A 295 4.31 3.17 6.45
C PHE A 295 5.61 2.75 7.13
N ASP A 296 5.74 3.08 8.41
CA ASP A 296 6.88 2.62 9.21
C ASP A 296 6.77 1.10 9.50
N ALA A 297 7.83 0.54 10.09
CA ALA A 297 7.89 -0.89 10.40
C ALA A 297 6.74 -1.33 11.32
N LEU A 298 6.31 -0.46 12.24
CA LEU A 298 5.27 -0.74 13.22
C LEU A 298 3.88 -0.77 12.55
N ALA A 299 3.61 0.17 11.64
CA ALA A 299 2.40 0.21 10.83
C ALA A 299 2.30 -0.98 9.89
N LEU A 300 3.41 -1.38 9.24
CA LEU A 300 3.45 -2.58 8.41
C LEU A 300 3.16 -3.84 9.23
N ARG A 301 3.78 -3.97 10.41
CA ARG A 301 3.52 -5.10 11.32
C ARG A 301 2.09 -5.12 11.83
N ALA A 302 1.54 -3.96 12.21
CA ALA A 302 0.15 -3.82 12.62
C ALA A 302 -0.81 -4.23 11.49
N LEU A 303 -0.53 -3.84 10.23
CA LEU A 303 -1.35 -4.23 9.09
C LEU A 303 -1.27 -5.74 8.81
N GLN A 304 -0.09 -6.35 8.97
CA GLN A 304 0.08 -7.82 8.88
C GLN A 304 -0.77 -8.55 9.92
N GLU A 305 -0.73 -8.11 11.18
CA GLU A 305 -1.55 -8.67 12.27
C GLU A 305 -3.05 -8.54 11.98
N LEU A 306 -3.48 -7.41 11.41
CA LEU A 306 -4.89 -7.13 11.13
C LEU A 306 -5.48 -7.93 9.98
N LEU A 307 -4.68 -8.20 8.95
CA LEU A 307 -5.11 -9.02 7.81
C LEU A 307 -4.99 -10.51 8.12
N GLY A 308 -4.27 -10.87 9.18
CA GLY A 308 -3.95 -12.23 9.57
C GLY A 308 -2.99 -12.91 8.58
N PRO A 309 -2.48 -14.11 8.91
CA PRO A 309 -1.94 -14.98 7.88
C PRO A 309 -3.07 -15.19 6.89
N ALA A 310 -2.85 -14.86 5.62
CA ALA A 310 -3.85 -15.03 4.56
C ALA A 310 -4.44 -16.44 4.74
N LYS A 311 -5.70 -16.51 5.18
CA LYS A 311 -6.41 -17.78 5.26
C LYS A 311 -6.50 -18.23 3.82
N VAL A 312 -5.55 -19.06 3.39
CA VAL A 312 -5.66 -19.85 2.20
C VAL A 312 -6.80 -20.81 2.51
N GLU A 313 -8.03 -20.33 2.35
CA GLU A 313 -9.21 -21.19 2.26
C GLU A 313 -9.02 -21.99 0.98
N VAL A 314 -8.23 -23.07 1.10
CA VAL A 314 -8.34 -24.20 0.20
C VAL A 314 -9.79 -24.64 0.36
N ARG A 315 -10.65 -24.24 -0.59
CA ARG A 315 -11.99 -24.79 -0.73
C ARG A 315 -11.83 -26.29 -0.95
N GLN A 316 -11.74 -27.05 0.14
CA GLN A 316 -11.90 -28.48 0.11
C GLN A 316 -13.39 -28.71 -0.11
N SER A 317 -13.72 -29.06 -1.35
CA SER A 317 -15.02 -29.55 -1.74
C SER A 317 -15.47 -30.64 -0.77
N ALA A 318 -16.68 -30.49 -0.24
CA ALA A 318 -17.26 -31.32 0.79
C ALA A 318 -17.19 -32.82 0.46
N GLY A 319 -16.75 -33.61 1.45
CA GLY A 319 -17.04 -35.04 1.49
C GLY A 319 -15.89 -35.90 2.01
N GLN A 320 -15.62 -35.87 3.32
CA GLN A 320 -15.35 -37.08 4.12
C GLN A 320 -15.08 -36.68 5.59
N ASN A 321 -15.84 -37.29 6.50
CA ASN A 321 -15.65 -37.21 7.94
C ASN A 321 -14.31 -37.85 8.31
N GLN A 322 -13.27 -37.04 8.54
CA GLN A 322 -12.10 -37.43 9.33
C GLN A 322 -11.95 -36.49 10.52
N PRO A 323 -11.55 -37.01 11.70
CA PRO A 323 -11.24 -36.18 12.87
C PRO A 323 -10.11 -35.21 12.53
N PRO A 324 -10.06 -34.02 13.16
CA PRO A 324 -9.16 -32.94 12.77
C PRO A 324 -7.71 -33.33 13.06
N LEU A 325 -7.03 -33.86 12.05
CA LEU A 325 -5.58 -33.94 11.99
C LEU A 325 -5.07 -32.50 11.98
N ARG A 326 -4.23 -32.15 12.97
CA ARG A 326 -3.49 -30.87 12.98
C ARG A 326 -2.91 -30.64 11.59
N PRO A 327 -3.10 -29.45 10.98
CA PRO A 327 -2.45 -29.17 9.71
C PRO A 327 -0.95 -29.36 9.88
N PRO A 328 -0.27 -30.12 9.01
CA PRO A 328 1.17 -30.27 9.09
C PRO A 328 1.81 -28.88 9.05
N LEU A 329 2.82 -28.66 9.89
CA LEU A 329 3.60 -27.43 9.86
C LEU A 329 4.03 -27.15 8.41
N PRO A 330 4.03 -25.89 7.96
CA PRO A 330 4.49 -25.57 6.62
C PRO A 330 5.90 -26.15 6.43
N PRO A 331 6.16 -26.87 5.33
CA PRO A 331 7.48 -27.44 5.08
C PRO A 331 8.51 -26.32 5.16
N GLY A 332 9.64 -26.59 5.83
CA GLY A 332 10.76 -25.66 5.86
C GLY A 332 11.19 -25.28 4.44
N ARG A 333 11.81 -24.11 4.28
CA ARG A 333 12.21 -23.58 2.96
C ARG A 333 13.00 -24.59 2.12
N THR A 334 13.85 -25.38 2.76
CA THR A 334 14.61 -26.47 2.13
C THR A 334 13.70 -27.51 1.47
N ALA A 335 12.70 -28.01 2.19
CA ALA A 335 11.74 -28.98 1.68
C ALA A 335 10.84 -28.38 0.58
N GLN A 336 10.48 -27.09 0.71
CA GLN A 336 9.75 -26.39 -0.33
C GLN A 336 10.58 -26.22 -1.61
N ALA A 337 11.87 -25.91 -1.49
CA ALA A 337 12.79 -25.83 -2.61
C ALA A 337 12.99 -27.19 -3.29
N GLU A 338 13.13 -28.26 -2.52
CA GLU A 338 13.20 -29.64 -3.03
C GLU A 338 11.96 -30.01 -3.85
N MET A 339 10.76 -29.74 -3.31
CA MET A 339 9.49 -29.96 -4.00
C MET A 339 9.42 -29.18 -5.32
N LEU A 340 9.83 -27.91 -5.34
CA LEU A 340 9.86 -27.10 -6.57
C LEU A 340 10.86 -27.66 -7.60
N CYS A 341 12.00 -28.19 -7.15
CA CYS A 341 12.95 -28.86 -8.04
C CYS A 341 12.36 -30.12 -8.66
N MET A 342 11.69 -30.96 -7.86
CA MET A 342 10.98 -32.15 -8.35
C MET A 342 9.88 -31.78 -9.36
N GLN A 343 9.10 -30.73 -9.09
CA GLN A 343 8.06 -30.24 -10.00
C GLN A 343 8.65 -29.75 -11.33
N LEU A 344 9.75 -28.99 -11.29
CA LEU A 344 10.42 -28.51 -12.48
C LEU A 344 10.94 -29.67 -13.33
N ARG A 345 11.62 -30.65 -12.70
CA ARG A 345 12.07 -31.87 -13.37
C ARG A 345 10.91 -32.65 -13.96
N HIS A 346 9.85 -32.87 -13.20
CA HIS A 346 8.69 -33.61 -13.69
C HIS A 346 8.07 -32.94 -14.92
N ARG A 347 7.86 -31.61 -14.88
CA ARG A 347 7.33 -30.86 -16.03
C ARG A 347 8.22 -30.98 -17.26
N LEU A 348 9.53 -30.89 -17.07
CA LEU A 348 10.53 -31.00 -18.14
C LEU A 348 10.96 -32.45 -18.41
N ARG A 349 10.20 -33.43 -17.89
CA ARG A 349 10.42 -34.88 -18.05
C ARG A 349 11.84 -35.34 -17.70
N GLY A 350 12.48 -34.69 -16.73
CA GLY A 350 13.85 -34.97 -16.31
C GLY A 350 14.90 -34.70 -17.39
N GLY A 351 14.56 -33.94 -18.44
CA GLY A 351 15.46 -33.66 -19.54
C GLY A 351 16.58 -32.68 -19.18
N PRO A 352 17.61 -32.52 -20.04
CA PRO A 352 18.76 -31.64 -19.82
C PRO A 352 18.37 -30.16 -19.63
N GLN A 353 17.19 -29.76 -20.11
CA GLN A 353 16.64 -28.43 -19.91
C GLN A 353 16.32 -28.14 -18.43
N ALA A 354 15.88 -29.15 -17.66
CA ALA A 354 15.62 -29.00 -16.24
C ALA A 354 16.91 -28.69 -15.48
N GLU A 355 17.97 -29.44 -15.76
CA GLU A 355 19.27 -29.25 -15.13
C GLU A 355 19.92 -27.93 -15.56
N THR A 356 19.71 -27.50 -16.81
CA THR A 356 20.17 -26.18 -17.28
C THR A 356 19.46 -25.04 -16.51
N SER A 357 18.14 -25.15 -16.34
CA SER A 357 17.34 -24.18 -15.57
C SER A 357 17.78 -24.11 -14.11
N LEU A 358 17.89 -25.27 -13.45
CA LEU A 358 18.36 -25.37 -12.06
C LEU A 358 19.80 -24.89 -11.89
N GLY A 359 20.68 -25.17 -12.85
CA GLY A 359 22.06 -24.67 -12.85
C GLY A 359 22.15 -23.15 -12.93
N THR A 360 21.29 -22.51 -13.74
CA THR A 360 21.21 -21.05 -13.82
C THR A 360 20.64 -20.44 -12.55
N VAL A 361 19.60 -21.04 -11.94
CA VAL A 361 19.09 -20.63 -10.62
C VAL A 361 20.20 -20.74 -9.57
N ARG A 362 20.87 -21.89 -9.47
CA ARG A 362 21.96 -22.13 -8.53
C ARG A 362 23.11 -21.14 -8.70
N THR A 363 23.52 -20.85 -9.92
CA THR A 363 24.57 -19.85 -10.21
C THR A 363 24.22 -18.47 -9.67
N ALA A 364 22.97 -18.05 -9.80
CA ALA A 364 22.50 -16.78 -9.26
C ALA A 364 22.49 -16.75 -7.72
N LEU A 365 22.23 -17.89 -7.08
CA LEU A 365 22.16 -18.03 -5.62
C LEU A 365 23.54 -18.20 -4.97
N ASP A 366 24.49 -18.86 -5.63
CA ASP A 366 25.83 -19.15 -5.09
C ASP A 366 26.73 -17.90 -5.02
N LYS A 367 26.42 -16.86 -5.79
CA LYS A 367 27.22 -15.62 -5.88
C LYS A 367 26.37 -14.38 -5.61
N PRO A 368 25.78 -14.22 -4.40
CA PRO A 368 24.84 -13.13 -4.10
C PRO A 368 25.50 -11.74 -4.07
N HIS A 369 26.84 -11.68 -4.03
CA HIS A 369 27.61 -10.44 -4.05
C HIS A 369 27.90 -9.92 -5.47
N ASP A 370 27.71 -10.74 -6.51
CA ASP A 370 27.93 -10.30 -7.90
C ASP A 370 26.72 -9.48 -8.37
N GLU A 371 26.90 -8.16 -8.54
CA GLU A 371 25.83 -7.25 -8.97
C GLU A 371 25.13 -7.69 -10.26
N ARG A 372 25.83 -8.39 -11.17
CA ARG A 372 25.25 -8.89 -12.41
C ARG A 372 24.25 -10.02 -12.17
N LEU A 373 24.47 -10.82 -11.13
CA LEU A 373 23.61 -11.94 -10.76
C LEU A 373 22.50 -11.53 -9.79
N ARG A 374 22.66 -10.39 -9.10
CA ARG A 374 21.59 -9.77 -8.30
C ARG A 374 20.44 -9.24 -9.14
N ARG A 375 20.63 -8.98 -10.44
CA ARG A 375 19.58 -8.51 -11.35
C ARG A 375 19.54 -9.36 -12.62
N LEU A 376 18.60 -10.30 -12.67
CA LEU A 376 18.34 -11.12 -13.85
C LEU A 376 17.41 -10.35 -14.78
N LYS A 377 18.01 -9.74 -15.81
CA LYS A 377 17.28 -8.93 -16.79
C LYS A 377 16.31 -9.79 -17.60
N GLY A 378 15.05 -9.39 -17.63
CA GLY A 378 14.01 -10.01 -18.43
C GLY A 378 14.24 -9.86 -19.94
N SER A 379 15.11 -8.95 -20.38
CA SER A 379 15.54 -8.83 -21.79
C SER A 379 16.64 -9.83 -22.20
N ASN A 380 17.26 -10.53 -21.25
CA ASN A 380 18.30 -11.52 -21.56
C ASN A 380 17.65 -12.81 -22.05
N VAL A 381 17.93 -13.19 -23.31
CA VAL A 381 17.36 -14.38 -23.98
C VAL A 381 17.60 -15.67 -23.17
N ARG A 382 18.77 -15.79 -22.53
CA ARG A 382 19.10 -16.95 -21.70
C ARG A 382 18.22 -16.99 -20.44
N VAL A 383 18.08 -15.86 -19.75
CA VAL A 383 17.20 -15.74 -18.56
C VAL A 383 15.74 -16.00 -18.92
N GLN A 384 15.27 -15.48 -20.07
CA GLN A 384 13.92 -15.76 -20.54
C GLN A 384 13.67 -17.26 -20.74
N ARG A 385 14.59 -17.93 -21.45
CA ARG A 385 14.45 -19.34 -21.82
C ARG A 385 14.63 -20.29 -20.63
N GLU A 386 15.62 -20.03 -19.79
CA GLU A 386 16.02 -20.95 -18.72
C GLU A 386 15.34 -20.66 -17.39
N VAL A 387 14.88 -19.44 -17.13
CA VAL A 387 14.29 -19.06 -15.83
C VAL A 387 12.85 -18.61 -16.00
N LEU A 388 12.59 -17.56 -16.78
CA LEU A 388 11.25 -16.94 -16.83
C LEU A 388 10.21 -17.82 -17.54
N ALA A 389 10.62 -18.72 -18.43
CA ALA A 389 9.76 -19.71 -19.07
C ALA A 389 9.26 -20.80 -18.09
N HIS A 390 9.84 -20.89 -16.88
CA HIS A 390 9.59 -21.96 -15.92
C HIS A 390 9.15 -21.37 -14.57
N PRO A 391 7.85 -21.40 -14.22
CA PRO A 391 7.35 -20.76 -13.01
C PRO A 391 7.94 -21.35 -11.72
N GLU A 392 8.37 -22.62 -11.71
CA GLU A 392 9.07 -23.24 -10.57
C GLU A 392 10.45 -22.61 -10.35
N ALA A 393 11.18 -22.29 -11.41
CA ALA A 393 12.48 -21.61 -11.32
C ALA A 393 12.30 -20.17 -10.79
N VAL A 394 11.26 -19.47 -11.24
CA VAL A 394 10.89 -18.15 -10.68
C VAL A 394 10.48 -18.28 -9.21
N ALA A 395 9.73 -19.32 -8.84
CA ALA A 395 9.33 -19.58 -7.47
C ALA A 395 10.52 -19.88 -6.56
N LEU A 396 11.51 -20.65 -7.02
CA LEU A 396 12.77 -20.89 -6.29
C LEU A 396 13.51 -19.58 -6.00
N LEU A 397 13.64 -18.70 -6.99
CA LEU A 397 14.29 -17.39 -6.80
C LEU A 397 13.49 -16.50 -5.84
N ARG A 398 12.16 -16.50 -5.93
CA ARG A 398 11.30 -15.75 -4.99
C ARG A 398 11.41 -16.29 -3.56
N LEU A 399 11.47 -17.62 -3.40
CA LEU A 399 11.68 -18.27 -2.11
C LEU A 399 13.03 -17.84 -1.48
N ALA A 400 14.02 -17.58 -2.33
CA ALA A 400 15.33 -17.07 -1.93
C ALA A 400 15.39 -15.55 -1.71
N GLY A 401 14.31 -14.81 -1.99
CA GLY A 401 14.19 -13.37 -1.75
C GLY A 401 14.27 -12.47 -2.99
N PHE A 402 14.29 -13.02 -4.21
CA PHE A 402 14.18 -12.20 -5.42
C PHE A 402 12.77 -11.61 -5.56
N THR A 403 12.67 -10.35 -5.96
CA THR A 403 11.42 -9.64 -6.28
C THR A 403 11.34 -9.35 -7.78
N GLN A 404 10.13 -9.17 -8.31
CA GLN A 404 9.93 -8.83 -9.71
C GLN A 404 9.78 -7.32 -9.87
N ALA A 405 10.65 -6.69 -10.67
CA ALA A 405 10.65 -5.26 -10.93
C ALA A 405 10.81 -5.00 -12.43
N GLU A 406 9.81 -4.37 -13.05
CA GLU A 406 9.84 -3.98 -14.48
C GLU A 406 10.09 -5.16 -15.46
N GLY A 407 9.75 -6.39 -15.06
CA GLY A 407 9.99 -7.60 -15.84
C GLY A 407 11.34 -8.28 -15.55
N ASP A 408 12.20 -7.67 -14.74
CA ASP A 408 13.43 -8.27 -14.22
C ASP A 408 13.18 -8.99 -12.88
N LEU A 409 14.06 -9.92 -12.52
CA LEU A 409 14.14 -10.46 -11.15
C LEU A 409 15.33 -9.83 -10.43
N VAL A 410 15.07 -9.19 -9.29
CA VAL A 410 16.07 -8.42 -8.53
C VAL A 410 16.19 -8.96 -7.12
N LEU A 411 17.41 -9.19 -6.64
CA LEU A 411 17.72 -9.57 -5.27
C LEU A 411 18.08 -8.31 -4.45
N PRO A 412 17.19 -7.85 -3.54
CA PRO A 412 17.42 -6.66 -2.73
C PRO A 412 18.71 -6.75 -1.90
N THR A 413 19.36 -5.61 -1.62
CA THR A 413 20.59 -5.54 -0.79
C THR A 413 20.43 -6.18 0.59
N GLY A 414 19.25 -6.07 1.19
CA GLY A 414 18.90 -6.68 2.48
C GLY A 414 18.34 -8.12 2.43
N ALA A 415 18.47 -8.84 1.30
CA ALA A 415 17.97 -10.20 1.23
C ALA A 415 18.71 -11.14 2.22
N SER A 416 17.95 -12.04 2.86
CA SER A 416 18.49 -12.96 3.87
C SER A 416 19.45 -13.98 3.24
N ILE A 417 20.71 -13.95 3.66
CA ILE A 417 21.74 -14.94 3.26
C ILE A 417 21.32 -16.36 3.67
N GLN A 418 20.62 -16.51 4.81
CA GLN A 418 20.14 -17.81 5.24
C GLN A 418 19.07 -18.37 4.30
N ALA A 419 18.14 -17.53 3.81
CA ALA A 419 17.13 -17.95 2.84
C ALA A 419 17.76 -18.47 1.53
N LEU A 420 18.81 -17.79 1.04
CA LEU A 420 19.58 -18.23 -0.12
C LEU A 420 20.20 -19.62 0.12
N ARG A 421 20.85 -19.82 1.29
CA ARG A 421 21.46 -21.10 1.68
C ARG A 421 20.45 -22.23 1.80
N ASP A 422 19.29 -21.99 2.39
CA ASP A 422 18.24 -22.99 2.56
C ASP A 422 17.71 -23.48 1.19
N VAL A 423 17.53 -22.55 0.24
CA VAL A 423 17.10 -22.89 -1.13
C VAL A 423 18.18 -23.66 -1.87
N VAL A 424 19.45 -23.25 -1.77
CA VAL A 424 20.58 -23.99 -2.37
C VAL A 424 20.67 -25.40 -1.79
N ALA A 425 20.51 -25.57 -0.47
CA ALA A 425 20.50 -26.88 0.16
C ALA A 425 19.36 -27.76 -0.37
N GLY A 426 18.16 -27.21 -0.59
CA GLY A 426 17.03 -27.94 -1.18
C GLY A 426 17.27 -28.33 -2.65
N ILE A 427 17.92 -27.46 -3.43
CA ILE A 427 18.33 -27.78 -4.81
C ILE A 427 19.34 -28.95 -4.79
N VAL A 428 20.33 -28.93 -3.91
CA VAL A 428 21.33 -30.00 -3.79
C VAL A 428 20.70 -31.32 -3.33
N ALA A 429 19.85 -31.28 -2.30
CA ALA A 429 19.15 -32.46 -1.79
C ALA A 429 18.26 -33.14 -2.85
N SER A 430 17.68 -32.37 -3.78
CA SER A 430 16.87 -32.95 -4.86
C SER A 430 17.66 -33.74 -5.91
N HIS A 431 19.00 -33.70 -5.88
CA HIS A 431 19.87 -34.45 -6.81
C HIS A 431 20.37 -35.78 -6.21
N SER A 432 20.32 -35.92 -4.89
CA SER A 432 20.56 -37.19 -4.20
C SER A 432 19.31 -38.06 -4.25
#